data_AF-W6A246-F1
#
_entry.id   AF-W6A246-F1
#
_cell.length_a   1.000
_cell.length_b   1.000
_cell.length_c   1.000
_cell.angle_alpha   90.00
_cell.angle_beta   90.00
_cell.angle_gamma   90.00
#
_symmetry.space_group_name_H-M   'P 1'
#
loop_
_entity.id
_entity.type
_entity.pdbx_description
1 polymer ?
#
loop_
_entity_poly.entity_id
_entity_poly.type
_entity_poly.pdbx_seq_one_letter_code
_entity_poly.pdbx_strand_id
1 'polypeptide(L)'
;AGDDTHAEAVAQDLVEDTGFIALAAGSLEDSWRQQPGTPAYCTELTLPELKMALEAADKVRAPQNRDALIAKFMVPGSQFTDEQIVATNRARTA
;
A
#
# COMPACT_ATOMS: atom_id res chain seq x y z
N ALA A 1 -7.99 9.30 10.04
CA ALA A 1 -7.40 10.16 11.09
C ALA A 1 -6.02 9.62 11.36
N GLY A 2 -4.97 10.39 11.03
CA GLY A 2 -3.57 10.00 11.28
C GLY A 2 -2.88 10.92 12.29
N ASP A 3 -3.32 12.17 12.42
CA ASP A 3 -2.75 13.15 13.37
C ASP A 3 -3.57 13.29 14.66
N ASP A 4 -4.74 12.63 14.72
CA ASP A 4 -5.64 12.60 15.88
C ASP A 4 -5.74 11.17 16.39
N THR A 5 -5.14 10.92 17.56
CA THR A 5 -5.04 9.60 18.17
C THR A 5 -6.38 9.03 18.60
N HIS A 6 -7.35 9.88 18.97
CA HIS A 6 -8.68 9.41 19.33
C HIS A 6 -9.44 8.96 18.08
N ALA A 7 -9.43 9.78 17.04
CA ALA A 7 -10.09 9.43 15.79
C ALA A 7 -9.41 8.25 15.06
N GLU A 8 -8.10 8.06 15.22
CA GLU A 8 -7.39 6.87 14.74
C GLU A 8 -7.89 5.62 15.48
N ALA A 9 -7.96 5.63 16.81
CA ALA A 9 -8.46 4.51 17.60
C ALA A 9 -9.89 4.11 17.19
N VAL A 10 -10.80 5.07 17.02
CA VAL A 10 -12.16 4.81 16.53
C VAL A 10 -12.14 4.14 15.15
N ALA A 11 -11.25 4.57 14.26
CA ALA A 11 -11.15 3.95 12.94
C ALA A 11 -10.58 2.52 13.01
N GLN A 12 -9.62 2.26 13.90
CA GLN A 12 -9.08 0.92 14.12
C GLN A 12 -10.16 -0.03 14.68
N ASP A 13 -10.91 0.39 15.70
CA ASP A 13 -12.00 -0.39 16.28
C ASP A 13 -13.03 -0.78 15.21
N LEU A 14 -13.43 0.16 14.35
CA LEU A 14 -14.36 -0.11 13.24
C LEU A 14 -13.82 -1.12 12.23
N VAL A 15 -12.51 -1.11 11.94
CA VAL A 15 -11.88 -2.11 11.06
C VAL A 15 -11.85 -3.47 11.75
N GLU A 16 -11.51 -3.52 13.03
CA GLU A 16 -11.42 -4.75 13.81
C GLU A 16 -12.80 -5.40 14.02
N ASP A 17 -13.86 -4.61 14.20
CA ASP A 17 -15.25 -5.07 14.24
C ASP A 17 -15.68 -5.82 12.96
N THR A 18 -15.01 -5.56 11.83
CA THR A 18 -15.28 -6.26 10.56
C THR A 18 -14.45 -7.54 10.37
N GLY A 19 -13.64 -7.92 11.37
CA GLY A 19 -12.83 -9.13 11.37
C GLY A 19 -11.45 -8.97 10.72
N PHE A 20 -11.02 -7.74 10.45
CA PHE A 20 -9.66 -7.44 9.96
C PHE A 20 -8.76 -7.02 11.13
N ILE A 21 -7.45 -6.97 10.88
CA ILE A 21 -6.49 -6.39 11.84
C ILE A 21 -6.12 -4.99 11.36
N ALA A 22 -6.40 -3.98 12.18
CA ALA A 22 -6.03 -2.62 11.86
C ALA A 22 -4.54 -2.36 12.13
N LEU A 23 -3.91 -1.55 11.28
CA LEU A 23 -2.56 -1.03 11.50
C LEU A 23 -2.60 0.50 11.42
N ALA A 24 -2.34 1.16 12.53
CA ALA A 24 -1.99 2.58 12.55
C ALA A 24 -0.66 2.77 11.79
N ALA A 25 -0.74 3.35 10.59
CA ALA A 25 0.40 3.47 9.66
C ALA A 25 1.20 4.78 9.85
N GLY A 26 0.87 5.58 10.86
CA GLY A 26 1.54 6.84 11.18
C GLY A 26 0.73 8.09 10.82
N SER A 27 1.41 9.24 10.80
CA SER A 27 0.80 10.55 10.58
C SER A 27 0.28 10.73 9.15
N LEU A 28 -0.56 11.74 8.93
CA LEU A 28 -1.02 12.09 7.58
C LEU A 28 0.14 12.49 6.66
N GLU A 29 1.19 13.08 7.22
CA GLU A 29 2.38 13.48 6.47
C GLU A 29 3.16 12.28 5.90
N ASP A 30 3.05 11.12 6.55
CA ASP A 30 3.68 9.85 6.17
C ASP A 30 2.75 8.93 5.36
N SER A 31 1.48 9.31 5.19
CA SER A 31 0.48 8.52 4.45
C SER A 31 0.83 8.22 2.99
N TRP A 32 1.81 8.94 2.42
CA TRP A 32 2.34 8.65 1.08
C TRP A 32 3.01 7.27 0.99
N ARG A 33 3.45 6.68 2.12
CA ARG A 33 4.08 5.35 2.16
C ARG A 33 3.13 4.21 1.76
N GLN A 34 1.83 4.45 1.79
CA GLN A 34 0.76 3.51 1.37
C GLN A 34 0.04 3.96 0.10
N GLN A 35 0.74 4.60 -0.85
CA GLN A 35 0.19 5.07 -2.13
C GLN A 35 0.75 4.27 -3.32
N PRO A 36 0.13 4.34 -4.51
CA PRO A 36 0.64 3.66 -5.71
C PRO A 36 2.13 3.88 -5.95
N GLY A 37 2.86 2.80 -6.25
CA GLY A 37 4.30 2.82 -6.49
C GLY A 37 5.18 2.60 -5.25
N THR A 38 4.59 2.45 -4.07
CA THR A 38 5.30 2.05 -2.83
C THR A 38 5.15 0.54 -2.53
N PRO A 39 6.00 -0.03 -1.66
CA PRO A 39 5.98 -1.47 -1.35
C PRO A 39 4.69 -1.99 -0.69
N ALA A 40 3.94 -1.12 0.00
CA ALA A 40 2.71 -1.50 0.72
C ALA A 40 1.45 -1.53 -0.17
N TYR A 41 1.49 -0.94 -1.35
CA TYR A 41 0.30 -0.72 -2.17
C TYR A 41 0.02 -1.89 -3.12
N CYS A 42 -1.13 -2.55 -2.95
CA CYS A 42 -1.58 -3.69 -3.77
C CYS A 42 -0.56 -4.85 -3.84
N THR A 43 0.00 -5.22 -2.68
CA THR A 43 1.02 -6.28 -2.54
C THR A 43 0.64 -7.41 -1.59
N GLU A 44 -0.58 -7.44 -1.03
CA GLU A 44 -1.13 -8.56 -0.23
C GLU A 44 -0.18 -9.11 0.83
N LEU A 45 0.28 -8.24 1.71
CA LEU A 45 1.27 -8.56 2.72
C LEU A 45 0.62 -9.03 4.02
N THR A 46 1.29 -9.92 4.73
CA THR A 46 0.97 -10.18 6.14
C THR A 46 1.24 -8.93 6.98
N LEU A 47 0.67 -8.84 8.19
CA LEU A 47 0.89 -7.67 9.06
C LEU A 47 2.37 -7.36 9.33
N PRO A 48 3.27 -8.34 9.61
CA PRO A 48 4.69 -8.05 9.76
C PRO A 48 5.34 -7.52 8.47
N GLU A 49 5.01 -8.10 7.32
CA GLU A 49 5.53 -7.68 6.03
C GLU A 49 5.03 -6.29 5.65
N LEU A 50 3.77 -5.95 5.95
CA LEU A 50 3.20 -4.62 5.74
C LEU A 50 3.97 -3.55 6.51
N LYS A 51 4.30 -3.81 7.78
CA LYS A 51 5.12 -2.89 8.59
C LYS A 51 6.49 -2.64 7.94
N MET A 52 7.15 -3.70 7.47
CA MET A 52 8.42 -3.58 6.75
C MET A 52 8.28 -2.82 5.43
N ALA A 53 7.20 -3.05 4.69
CA ALA A 53 6.93 -2.40 3.42
C ALA A 53 6.65 -0.89 3.55
N LEU A 54 5.97 -0.47 4.61
CA LEU A 54 5.77 0.95 4.92
C LEU A 54 7.11 1.65 5.21
N GLU A 55 8.02 1.02 5.94
CA GLU A 55 9.36 1.58 6.21
C GLU A 55 10.28 1.56 4.99
N ALA A 56 10.12 0.59 4.09
CA ALA A 56 10.91 0.49 2.87
C ALA A 56 10.47 1.48 1.76
N ALA A 57 9.41 2.26 1.98
CA ALA A 57 8.91 3.19 0.98
C ALA A 57 9.94 4.29 0.65
N ASP A 58 10.16 4.51 -0.65
CA ASP A 58 11.09 5.51 -1.15
C ASP A 58 10.32 6.59 -1.92
N LYS A 59 10.31 7.81 -1.37
CA LYS A 59 9.59 8.96 -1.91
C LYS A 59 10.10 9.41 -3.28
N VAL A 60 11.39 9.17 -3.57
CA VAL A 60 12.01 9.51 -4.84
C VAL A 60 11.61 8.49 -5.90
N ARG A 61 11.56 7.19 -5.57
CA ARG A 61 11.23 6.09 -6.51
C ARG A 61 9.73 5.87 -6.73
N ALA A 62 8.88 6.24 -5.76
CA ALA A 62 7.44 6.00 -5.81
C ALA A 62 6.76 6.48 -7.11
N PRO A 63 6.95 7.73 -7.58
CA PRO A 63 6.27 8.19 -8.80
C PRO A 63 6.72 7.45 -10.06
N GLN A 64 8.02 7.10 -10.21
CA GLN A 64 8.50 6.38 -11.39
C GLN A 64 8.08 4.91 -11.36
N ASN A 65 7.95 4.31 -10.18
CA ASN A 65 7.38 2.98 -10.02
C ASN A 65 5.90 2.99 -10.43
N ARG A 66 5.12 3.94 -9.89
CA ARG A 66 3.70 4.13 -10.23
C ARG A 66 3.50 4.29 -11.73
N ASP A 67 4.23 5.21 -12.35
CA ASP A 67 4.05 5.53 -13.77
C ASP A 67 4.38 4.32 -14.65
N ALA A 68 5.43 3.56 -14.30
CA ALA A 68 5.77 2.31 -14.99
C ALA A 68 4.71 1.21 -14.80
N LEU A 69 4.15 1.08 -13.59
CA LEU A 69 3.08 0.11 -13.31
C LEU A 69 1.81 0.46 -14.09
N ILE A 70 1.39 1.73 -14.08
CA ILE A 70 0.24 2.20 -14.85
C ILE A 70 0.46 1.97 -16.35
N ALA A 71 1.63 2.35 -16.87
CA ALA A 71 1.97 2.13 -18.28
C ALA A 71 1.90 0.65 -18.67
N LYS A 72 2.26 -0.27 -17.76
CA LYS A 72 2.16 -1.71 -17.99
C LYS A 72 0.72 -2.21 -17.91
N PHE A 73 -0.04 -1.82 -16.88
CA PHE A 73 -1.39 -2.36 -16.65
C PHE A 73 -2.44 -1.79 -17.62
N MET A 74 -2.24 -0.55 -18.11
CA MET A 74 -3.22 0.15 -18.94
C MET A 74 -3.01 -0.04 -20.45
N VAL A 75 -2.11 -0.94 -20.89
CA VAL A 75 -1.96 -1.26 -22.31
C VAL A 75 -3.26 -1.89 -22.83
N PRO A 76 -3.88 -1.36 -23.91
CA PRO A 76 -5.13 -1.90 -24.45
C PRO A 76 -5.03 -3.40 -24.76
N GLY A 77 -6.03 -4.16 -24.33
CA GLY A 77 -6.08 -5.62 -24.52
C GLY A 77 -5.27 -6.44 -23.49
N SER A 78 -4.61 -5.79 -22.53
CA SER A 78 -3.94 -6.50 -21.44
C SER A 78 -4.96 -7.20 -20.54
N GLN A 79 -4.64 -8.44 -20.15
CA GLN A 79 -5.34 -9.19 -19.13
C GLN A 79 -4.30 -9.72 -18.16
N PHE A 80 -4.53 -9.46 -16.87
CA PHE A 80 -3.70 -9.97 -15.79
C PHE A 80 -4.60 -10.73 -14.82
N THR A 81 -4.12 -11.84 -14.30
CA THR A 81 -4.70 -12.42 -13.10
C THR A 81 -4.37 -11.53 -11.90
N ASP A 82 -5.14 -11.68 -10.83
CA ASP A 82 -4.87 -11.00 -9.56
C ASP A 82 -3.45 -11.28 -9.04
N GLU A 83 -3.05 -12.56 -9.01
CA GLU A 83 -1.69 -12.99 -8.66
C GLU A 83 -0.60 -12.31 -9.51
N GLN A 84 -0.85 -12.10 -10.81
CA GLN A 84 0.10 -11.41 -11.70
C GLN A 84 0.21 -9.91 -11.38
N ILE A 85 -0.90 -9.27 -10.97
CA ILE A 85 -0.90 -7.87 -10.54
C ILE A 85 -0.09 -7.75 -9.25
N VAL A 86 -0.37 -8.59 -8.25
CA VAL A 86 0.34 -8.62 -6.96
C VAL A 86 1.85 -8.86 -7.18
N ALA A 87 2.21 -9.87 -7.97
CA ALA A 87 3.61 -10.17 -8.28
C ALA A 87 4.31 -9.01 -9.02
N THR A 88 3.60 -8.35 -9.94
CA THR A 88 4.14 -7.20 -10.69
C THR A 88 4.37 -5.99 -9.79
N ASN A 89 3.44 -5.69 -8.88
CA ASN A 89 3.61 -4.62 -7.89
C ASN A 89 4.82 -4.92 -7.00
N ARG A 90 4.86 -6.10 -6.35
CA ARG A 90 5.98 -6.53 -5.48
C ARG A 90 7.33 -6.42 -6.18
N ALA A 91 7.43 -6.93 -7.41
CA ALA A 91 8.70 -6.92 -8.15
C ALA A 91 9.18 -5.51 -8.50
N ARG A 92 8.28 -4.56 -8.71
CA ARG A 92 8.64 -3.18 -9.08
C ARG A 92 8.99 -2.30 -7.88
N THR A 93 8.32 -2.55 -6.76
CA THR A 93 8.39 -1.71 -5.56
C THR A 93 9.31 -2.24 -4.47
N ALA A 94 9.85 -3.46 -4.62
CA ALA A 94 10.95 -3.96 -3.80
C ALA A 94 12.23 -3.09 -3.87
#